data_AF-A0A9R1PI69-F1
#
_entry.id   AF-A0A9R1PI69-F1
#
_cell.length_a   1.000
_cell.length_b   1.000
_cell.length_c   1.000
_cell.angle_alpha   90.00
_cell.angle_beta   90.00
_cell.angle_gamma   90.00
#
_symmetry.space_group_name_H-M   'P 1'
#
loop_
_entity.id
_entity.type
_entity.pdbx_description
1 polymer ?
#
loop_
_entity_poly.entity_id
_entity_poly.type
_entity_poly.pdbx_seq_one_letter_code
_entity_poly.pdbx_strand_id
1 'polypeptide(L)'
;MFLRLALFAGYLSKLHGSFGPIVRLWLGPSQLLVSVKDASLIKEMLTKAEDKLPLTGRTYNLACGRLGLFISSFEKVKSTRESLNVFLNGKLNVAASKSSFKIIEAVLHRTNSTKDMDSLDCRSFSQHMAFNIIGAALFGDVLFDWSDAAAYEELLMAVAKDGCFWASYAVPPFWKPGYRRYRTLCTKLKTLTESIIRKSIDQNGELRHNNLSSCKISEGVVKDPVRCTSLLDGMISGRGFDGAVQGPLSSEEEICGNIVGLMLHGISTSANLLCNILTRLVLFPKLKDQLHADIVAVHTESSELVMDDVLKMQFVLATVCESARLLPAGPLLQRCSMQHDLTLKSSITIPAGAILVVPLHLVQMDASIWGNDACQFNPSRFLQKDIDLGGFSLPPSFYFDV
;
A
#
# COMPACT_ATOMS: atom_id res chain seq x y z
N MET A 1 14.33 6.26 9.56
CA MET A 1 13.21 7.22 9.43
C MET A 1 12.02 6.83 10.29
N PHE A 2 11.54 5.57 10.31
CA PHE A 2 10.49 5.14 11.25
C PHE A 2 10.78 5.54 12.70
N LEU A 3 12.01 5.37 13.20
CA LEU A 3 12.38 5.84 14.54
C LEU A 3 12.33 7.38 14.68
N ARG A 4 12.78 8.14 13.68
CA ARG A 4 12.76 9.62 13.72
C ARG A 4 11.36 10.20 13.53
N LEU A 5 10.53 9.59 12.68
CA LEU A 5 9.13 9.95 12.50
C LEU A 5 8.28 9.45 13.67
N ALA A 6 8.63 8.34 14.32
CA ALA A 6 8.02 7.91 15.58
C ALA A 6 8.39 8.86 16.73
N LEU A 7 9.66 9.30 16.81
CA LEU A 7 10.08 10.37 17.72
C LEU A 7 9.33 11.68 17.43
N PHE A 8 9.13 12.00 16.14
CA PHE A 8 8.34 13.17 15.74
C PHE A 8 6.85 13.02 16.08
N ALA A 9 6.25 11.84 15.89
CA ALA A 9 4.88 11.56 16.31
C ALA A 9 4.73 11.63 17.84
N GLY A 10 5.72 11.14 18.59
CA GLY A 10 5.79 11.29 20.03
C GLY A 10 5.94 12.75 20.48
N TYR A 11 6.69 13.56 19.72
CA TYR A 11 6.77 15.00 19.94
C TYR A 11 5.43 15.71 19.67
N LEU A 12 4.77 15.38 18.55
CA LEU A 12 3.41 15.87 18.26
C LEU A 12 2.40 15.47 19.34
N SER A 13 2.55 14.28 19.94
CA SER A 13 1.73 13.83 21.07
C SER A 13 1.83 14.76 22.27
N LYS A 14 3.06 15.08 22.69
CA LYS A 14 3.30 16.02 23.79
C LYS A 14 2.73 17.40 23.50
N LEU A 15 2.88 17.87 22.27
CA LEU A 15 2.33 19.15 21.84
C LEU A 15 0.80 19.16 21.87
N HIS A 16 0.14 18.13 21.32
CA HIS A 16 -1.33 18.02 21.38
C HIS A 16 -1.84 17.93 22.82
N GLY A 17 -1.10 17.28 23.72
CA GLY A 17 -1.42 17.26 25.15
C GLY A 17 -1.34 18.64 25.83
N SER A 18 -0.49 19.55 25.33
CA SER A 18 -0.26 20.87 25.93
C SER A 18 -1.08 21.99 25.28
N PHE A 19 -1.31 21.91 23.97
CA PHE A 19 -1.86 22.99 23.16
C PHE A 19 -3.22 22.65 22.51
N GLY A 20 -3.70 21.40 22.67
CA GLY A 20 -5.01 20.98 22.20
C GLY A 20 -5.02 20.34 20.81
N PRO A 21 -6.17 20.32 20.11
CA PRO A 21 -6.39 19.47 18.94
C PRO A 21 -5.67 19.92 17.67
N ILE A 22 -5.16 21.16 17.63
CA ILE A 22 -4.47 21.74 16.48
C ILE A 22 -3.19 22.39 16.97
N VAL A 23 -2.07 22.02 16.36
CA VAL A 23 -0.76 22.59 16.71
C VAL A 23 -0.03 23.02 15.46
N ARG A 24 0.59 24.22 15.50
CA ARG A 24 1.48 24.69 14.45
C ARG A 24 2.94 24.62 14.90
N LEU A 25 3.83 24.26 13.99
CA LEU A 25 5.27 24.35 14.17
C LEU A 25 5.97 24.64 12.85
N TRP A 26 7.18 25.19 12.93
CA TRP A 26 8.01 25.50 11.78
C TRP A 26 9.10 24.44 11.61
N LEU A 27 9.16 23.84 10.42
CA LEU A 27 10.24 22.94 10.00
C LEU A 27 11.32 23.76 9.29
N GLY A 28 12.29 24.23 10.06
CA GLY A 28 13.28 25.19 9.55
C GLY A 28 12.65 26.57 9.31
N PRO A 29 13.27 27.43 8.48
CA PRO A 29 12.89 28.84 8.41
C PRO A 29 11.65 29.13 7.57
N SER A 30 11.25 28.22 6.66
CA SER A 30 10.26 28.53 5.62
C SER A 30 9.07 27.58 5.54
N GLN A 31 9.10 26.45 6.26
CA GLN A 31 8.06 25.44 6.12
C GLN A 31 7.16 25.40 7.34
N LEU A 32 5.94 25.92 7.20
CA LEU A 32 4.90 25.77 8.20
C LEU A 32 4.32 24.36 8.15
N LEU A 33 4.20 23.73 9.31
CA LEU A 33 3.50 22.46 9.51
C LEU A 33 2.38 22.66 10.54
N VAL A 34 1.19 22.16 10.20
CA VAL A 34 0.00 22.19 11.05
C VAL A 34 -0.43 20.75 11.31
N SER A 35 -0.37 20.33 12.56
CA SER A 35 -0.80 19.02 13.04
C SER A 35 -2.23 19.09 13.54
N VAL A 36 -3.08 18.19 13.05
CA VAL A 36 -4.51 18.11 13.38
C VAL A 36 -4.80 16.73 13.97
N LYS A 37 -5.40 16.70 15.17
CA LYS A 37 -5.84 15.46 15.85
C LYS A 37 -7.37 15.28 15.84
N ASP A 38 -8.13 16.37 15.78
CA ASP A 38 -9.59 16.33 15.83
C ASP A 38 -10.21 15.65 14.59
N ALA A 39 -11.09 14.67 14.80
CA ALA A 39 -11.65 13.85 13.73
C ALA A 39 -12.51 14.67 12.73
N SER A 40 -13.25 15.67 13.22
CA SER A 40 -14.11 16.49 12.36
C SER A 40 -13.27 17.36 11.42
N LEU A 41 -12.19 17.93 11.94
CA LEU A 41 -11.25 18.75 11.17
C LEU A 41 -10.39 17.90 10.25
N ILE A 42 -10.03 16.67 10.65
CA ILE A 42 -9.34 15.72 9.77
C ILE A 42 -10.20 15.41 8.55
N LYS A 43 -11.49 15.14 8.73
CA LYS A 43 -12.42 14.90 7.61
C LYS A 43 -12.44 16.09 6.65
N GLU A 44 -12.58 17.30 7.18
CA GLU A 44 -12.57 18.52 6.39
C GLU A 44 -11.24 18.74 5.65
N MET A 45 -10.12 18.56 6.35
CA MET A 45 -8.77 18.61 5.80
C MET A 45 -8.61 17.62 4.63
N LEU A 46 -9.05 16.38 4.79
CA LEU A 46 -8.97 15.35 3.76
C LEU A 46 -9.82 15.65 2.52
N THR A 47 -10.93 16.36 2.69
CA THR A 47 -11.83 16.75 1.59
C THR A 47 -11.39 18.02 0.86
N LYS A 48 -10.82 19.00 1.58
CA LYS A 48 -10.50 20.32 1.01
C LYS A 48 -9.05 20.45 0.57
N ALA A 49 -8.12 19.74 1.22
CA ALA A 49 -6.71 19.79 0.87
C ALA A 49 -6.39 18.64 -0.09
N GLU A 50 -6.39 18.93 -1.38
CA GLU A 50 -6.24 17.94 -2.45
C GLU A 50 -4.78 17.53 -2.66
N ASP A 51 -3.84 18.44 -2.41
CA ASP A 51 -2.42 18.24 -2.69
C ASP A 51 -1.70 17.43 -1.61
N LYS A 52 -0.54 16.89 -2.01
CA LYS A 52 0.43 16.31 -1.09
C LYS A 52 1.82 16.83 -1.43
N LEU A 53 2.39 17.63 -0.53
CA LEU A 53 3.78 18.06 -0.67
C LEU A 53 4.73 16.87 -0.50
N PRO A 54 5.74 16.72 -1.37
CA PRO A 54 6.73 15.66 -1.24
C PRO A 54 7.75 16.01 -0.14
N LEU A 55 7.38 15.89 1.14
CA LEU A 55 8.34 16.00 2.26
C LEU A 55 9.52 15.05 2.08
N THR A 56 9.27 13.86 1.52
CA THR A 56 10.25 12.82 1.23
C THR A 56 10.48 12.62 -0.28
N GLY A 57 9.65 13.24 -1.12
CA GLY A 57 9.55 12.84 -2.53
C GLY A 57 10.81 13.09 -3.34
N ARG A 58 11.66 14.08 -3.04
CA ARG A 58 12.89 14.31 -3.82
C ARG A 58 13.81 13.08 -3.88
N THR A 59 13.87 12.29 -2.82
CA THR A 59 14.68 11.06 -2.74
C THR A 59 13.96 9.86 -3.36
N TYR A 60 12.64 9.77 -3.20
CA TYR A 60 11.82 8.72 -3.82
C TYR A 60 11.65 8.94 -5.34
N ASN A 61 11.73 10.19 -5.83
CA ASN A 61 11.74 10.54 -7.26
C ASN A 61 12.89 9.86 -8.01
N LEU A 62 14.02 9.60 -7.33
CA LEU A 62 15.14 8.88 -7.95
C LEU A 62 14.76 7.45 -8.31
N ALA A 63 13.93 6.79 -7.50
CA ALA A 63 13.48 5.42 -7.72
C ALA A 63 12.19 5.37 -8.56
N CYS A 64 11.17 6.16 -8.22
CA CYS A 64 9.84 6.11 -8.85
C CYS A 64 9.68 7.03 -10.06
N GLY A 65 10.69 7.83 -10.43
CA GLY A 65 10.53 8.84 -11.49
C GLY A 65 9.64 10.01 -11.07
N ARG A 66 9.48 11.01 -11.93
CA ARG A 66 8.66 12.20 -11.62
C ARG A 66 7.18 12.02 -11.94
N LEU A 67 6.85 11.04 -12.78
CA LEU A 67 5.51 10.79 -13.30
C LEU A 67 4.74 9.74 -12.49
N GLY A 68 5.37 9.12 -11.49
CA GLY A 68 4.75 8.08 -10.67
C GLY A 68 3.59 8.60 -9.80
N LEU A 69 2.63 7.72 -9.56
CA LEU A 69 1.37 7.91 -8.83
C LEU A 69 1.55 8.58 -7.45
N PHE A 70 2.66 8.31 -6.79
CA PHE A 70 2.92 8.81 -5.43
C PHE A 70 3.59 10.19 -5.39
N ILE A 71 3.91 10.76 -6.55
CA ILE A 71 4.72 11.98 -6.72
C ILE A 71 4.01 13.03 -7.58
N SER A 72 3.24 12.60 -8.58
CA SER A 72 2.55 13.46 -9.55
C SER A 72 1.55 14.43 -8.91
N SER A 73 1.15 15.46 -9.67
CA SER A 73 0.11 16.42 -9.27
C SER A 73 -1.24 15.74 -9.05
N PHE A 74 -2.12 16.40 -8.29
CA PHE A 74 -3.46 15.88 -8.00
C PHE A 74 -4.24 15.48 -9.24
N GLU A 75 -4.29 16.34 -10.27
CA GLU A 75 -5.02 16.07 -11.53
C GLU A 75 -4.53 14.79 -12.22
N LYS A 76 -3.21 14.62 -12.34
CA LYS A 76 -2.62 13.43 -12.94
C LYS A 76 -2.91 12.18 -12.10
N VAL A 77 -2.74 12.28 -10.78
CA VAL A 77 -3.05 11.20 -9.84
C VAL A 77 -4.53 10.82 -9.89
N LYS A 78 -5.44 11.78 -10.07
CA LYS A 78 -6.89 11.52 -10.17
C LYS A 78 -7.20 10.62 -11.38
N SER A 79 -6.74 10.99 -12.57
CA SER A 79 -6.91 10.19 -13.79
C SER A 79 -6.31 8.78 -13.64
N THR A 80 -5.07 8.70 -13.15
CA THR A 80 -4.43 7.39 -12.91
C THR A 80 -5.23 6.56 -11.89
N ARG A 81 -5.74 7.17 -10.81
CA ARG A 81 -6.56 6.46 -9.80
C ARG A 81 -7.87 5.94 -10.36
N GLU A 82 -8.56 6.71 -11.18
CA GLU A 82 -9.81 6.28 -11.82
C GLU A 82 -9.58 5.05 -12.69
N SER A 83 -8.47 5.03 -13.45
CA SER A 83 -8.05 3.85 -14.22
C SER A 83 -7.71 2.65 -13.33
N LEU A 84 -6.98 2.87 -12.22
CA LEU A 84 -6.65 1.81 -11.26
C LEU A 84 -7.86 1.27 -10.48
N ASN A 85 -8.87 2.11 -10.22
CA ASN A 85 -10.04 1.76 -9.41
C ASN A 85 -10.82 0.57 -10.02
N VAL A 86 -10.97 0.56 -11.35
CA VAL A 86 -11.63 -0.53 -12.09
C VAL A 86 -10.89 -1.86 -11.88
N PHE A 87 -9.56 -1.81 -11.83
CA PHE A 87 -8.75 -3.01 -11.61
C PHE A 87 -8.78 -3.48 -10.16
N LEU A 88 -8.54 -2.56 -9.22
CA LEU A 88 -8.42 -2.88 -7.79
C LEU A 88 -9.74 -3.40 -7.20
N ASN A 89 -10.89 -2.86 -7.61
CA ASN A 89 -12.19 -3.30 -7.07
C ASN A 89 -12.76 -4.53 -7.79
N GLY A 90 -12.50 -4.68 -9.10
CA GLY A 90 -13.16 -5.71 -9.91
C GLY A 90 -12.33 -6.98 -10.17
N LYS A 91 -11.00 -6.87 -10.29
CA LYS A 91 -10.16 -7.94 -10.91
C LYS A 91 -9.08 -8.51 -10.01
N LEU A 92 -8.64 -7.79 -8.97
CA LEU A 92 -7.69 -8.30 -7.98
C LEU A 92 -8.23 -9.53 -7.24
N ASN A 93 -9.56 -9.58 -7.01
CA ASN A 93 -10.26 -10.60 -6.25
C ASN A 93 -10.15 -12.02 -6.86
N VAL A 94 -9.97 -12.13 -8.18
CA VAL A 94 -9.91 -13.43 -8.89
C VAL A 94 -8.48 -13.93 -9.08
N ALA A 95 -7.51 -13.00 -9.15
CA ALA A 95 -6.09 -13.34 -9.30
C ALA A 95 -5.44 -13.72 -7.95
N ALA A 96 -5.84 -13.06 -6.86
CA ALA A 96 -5.26 -13.31 -5.53
C ALA A 96 -5.60 -14.70 -4.96
N SER A 97 -6.81 -15.24 -5.22
CA SER A 97 -7.21 -16.56 -4.72
C SER A 97 -6.43 -17.69 -5.39
N LYS A 98 -6.23 -17.64 -6.72
CA LYS A 98 -5.58 -18.70 -7.50
C LYS A 98 -4.08 -18.86 -7.24
N SER A 99 -3.37 -17.78 -6.92
CA SER A 99 -1.92 -17.81 -6.71
C SER A 99 -1.53 -17.94 -5.23
N SER A 100 -2.48 -17.99 -4.29
CA SER A 100 -2.20 -18.02 -2.85
C SER A 100 -1.33 -19.21 -2.41
N PHE A 101 -1.60 -20.43 -2.92
CA PHE A 101 -0.77 -21.60 -2.62
C PHE A 101 0.65 -21.47 -3.20
N LYS A 102 0.80 -21.01 -4.45
CA LYS A 102 2.10 -20.77 -5.08
C LYS A 102 2.93 -19.76 -4.29
N ILE A 103 2.30 -18.70 -3.77
CA ILE A 103 2.95 -17.71 -2.91
C ILE A 103 3.49 -18.37 -1.64
N ILE A 104 2.65 -19.16 -0.95
CA ILE A 104 3.04 -19.85 0.29
C ILE A 104 4.20 -20.80 0.03
N GLU A 105 4.12 -21.64 -1.00
CA GLU A 105 5.17 -22.58 -1.38
C GLU A 105 6.50 -21.88 -1.71
N ALA A 106 6.44 -20.82 -2.53
CA ALA A 106 7.63 -20.05 -2.91
C ALA A 106 8.33 -19.44 -1.68
N VAL A 107 7.56 -18.91 -0.73
CA VAL A 107 8.10 -18.31 0.50
C VAL A 107 8.65 -19.38 1.44
N LEU A 108 7.95 -20.50 1.62
CA LEU A 108 8.43 -21.61 2.45
C LEU A 108 9.73 -22.20 1.90
N HIS A 109 9.81 -22.44 0.60
CA HIS A 109 11.04 -22.92 -0.05
C HIS A 109 12.22 -21.96 0.19
N ARG A 110 11.98 -20.65 0.05
CA ARG A 110 13.01 -19.63 0.28
C ARG A 110 13.45 -19.58 1.75
N THR A 111 12.51 -19.68 2.68
CA THR A 111 12.81 -19.58 4.11
C THR A 111 13.43 -20.86 4.69
N ASN A 112 13.09 -22.03 4.14
CA ASN A 112 13.72 -23.30 4.55
C ASN A 112 15.13 -23.50 3.98
N SER A 113 15.49 -22.77 2.92
CA SER A 113 16.86 -22.80 2.37
C SER A 113 17.90 -22.10 3.27
N THR A 114 17.46 -21.27 4.20
CA THR A 114 18.31 -20.68 5.25
C THR A 114 18.47 -21.65 6.42
N LYS A 115 19.71 -22.02 6.74
CA LYS A 115 20.16 -23.21 7.50
C LYS A 115 19.68 -23.43 8.96
N ASP A 116 18.73 -22.67 9.50
CA ASP A 116 18.17 -22.91 10.85
C ASP A 116 16.75 -23.49 10.76
N MET A 117 16.65 -24.82 10.79
CA MET A 117 15.37 -25.55 10.67
C MET A 117 14.42 -25.38 11.88
N ASP A 118 14.88 -24.81 12.99
CA ASP A 118 14.13 -24.77 14.25
C ASP A 118 13.47 -23.41 14.56
N SER A 119 13.75 -22.35 13.79
CA SER A 119 13.16 -21.03 14.07
C SER A 119 12.91 -20.19 12.82
N LEU A 120 11.66 -19.76 12.63
CA LEU A 120 11.23 -18.88 11.55
C LEU A 120 11.30 -17.40 11.96
N ASP A 121 12.11 -16.59 11.27
CA ASP A 121 12.07 -15.13 11.46
C ASP A 121 10.79 -14.55 10.83
N CYS A 122 9.84 -14.15 11.69
CA CYS A 122 8.59 -13.53 11.27
C CYS A 122 8.79 -12.28 10.41
N ARG A 123 9.91 -11.53 10.59
CA ARG A 123 10.18 -10.35 9.79
C ARG A 123 10.55 -10.72 8.35
N SER A 124 11.54 -11.59 8.17
CA SER A 124 11.94 -12.05 6.84
C SER A 124 10.78 -12.75 6.13
N PHE A 125 10.08 -13.64 6.83
CA PHE A 125 8.91 -14.35 6.30
C PHE A 125 7.83 -13.36 5.82
N SER A 126 7.46 -12.38 6.65
CA SER A 126 6.43 -11.40 6.30
C SER A 126 6.83 -10.49 5.14
N GLN A 127 8.13 -10.18 5.02
CA GLN A 127 8.64 -9.41 3.90
C GLN A 127 8.52 -10.20 2.59
N HIS A 128 8.96 -11.46 2.57
CA HIS A 128 8.84 -12.32 1.41
C HIS A 128 7.37 -12.57 1.04
N MET A 129 6.49 -12.77 2.02
CA MET A 129 5.03 -12.88 1.79
C MET A 129 4.49 -11.61 1.12
N ALA A 130 4.80 -10.43 1.67
CA ALA A 130 4.34 -9.17 1.11
C ALA A 130 4.88 -8.92 -0.31
N PHE A 131 6.16 -9.25 -0.57
CA PHE A 131 6.75 -9.18 -1.90
C PHE A 131 6.01 -10.05 -2.91
N ASN A 132 5.74 -11.30 -2.57
CA ASN A 132 5.07 -12.22 -3.48
C ASN A 132 3.59 -11.89 -3.66
N ILE A 133 2.87 -11.46 -2.61
CA ILE A 133 1.46 -11.03 -2.73
C ILE A 133 1.34 -9.82 -3.65
N ILE A 134 2.13 -8.77 -3.41
CA ILE A 134 2.06 -7.55 -4.23
C ILE A 134 2.61 -7.83 -5.63
N GLY A 135 3.70 -8.58 -5.75
CA GLY A 135 4.28 -8.94 -7.04
C GLY A 135 3.32 -9.78 -7.90
N ALA A 136 2.68 -10.80 -7.33
CA ALA A 136 1.70 -11.62 -8.06
C ALA A 136 0.47 -10.80 -8.48
N ALA A 137 0.02 -9.86 -7.64
CA ALA A 137 -1.04 -8.92 -8.02
C ALA A 137 -0.63 -8.00 -9.19
N LEU A 138 0.63 -7.56 -9.24
CA LEU A 138 1.13 -6.65 -10.28
C LEU A 138 1.47 -7.36 -11.59
N PHE A 139 2.11 -8.52 -11.51
CA PHE A 139 2.74 -9.21 -12.64
C PHE A 139 2.13 -10.59 -12.94
N GLY A 140 1.21 -11.09 -12.12
CA GLY A 140 0.70 -12.45 -12.22
C GLY A 140 1.78 -13.49 -11.92
N ASP A 141 1.64 -14.67 -12.53
CA ASP A 141 2.57 -15.79 -12.33
C ASP A 141 3.98 -15.54 -12.90
N VAL A 142 4.15 -14.52 -13.75
CA VAL A 142 5.43 -14.11 -14.36
C VAL A 142 6.51 -13.85 -13.31
N LEU A 143 6.11 -13.37 -12.13
CA LEU A 143 7.02 -13.10 -11.01
C LEU A 143 7.78 -14.37 -10.58
N PHE A 144 7.10 -15.51 -10.48
CA PHE A 144 7.68 -16.73 -9.94
C PHE A 144 8.72 -17.35 -10.87
N ASP A 145 8.56 -17.15 -12.18
CA ASP A 145 9.52 -17.62 -13.19
C ASP A 145 10.69 -16.65 -13.38
N TRP A 146 10.69 -15.48 -12.73
CA TRP A 146 11.69 -14.45 -12.95
C TRP A 146 12.94 -14.65 -12.08
N SER A 147 14.06 -14.98 -12.73
CA SER A 147 15.34 -15.26 -12.07
C SER A 147 15.85 -14.11 -11.18
N ASP A 148 15.53 -12.86 -11.54
CA ASP A 148 16.01 -11.69 -10.79
C ASP A 148 15.06 -11.28 -9.65
N ALA A 149 13.95 -12.01 -9.40
CA ALA A 149 12.95 -11.63 -8.40
C ALA A 149 13.55 -11.47 -7.00
N ALA A 150 14.44 -12.38 -6.59
CA ALA A 150 15.11 -12.30 -5.30
C ALA A 150 16.02 -11.06 -5.18
N ALA A 151 16.81 -10.80 -6.22
CA ALA A 151 17.68 -9.62 -6.29
C ALA A 151 16.88 -8.31 -6.35
N TYR A 152 15.73 -8.33 -7.03
CA TYR A 152 14.81 -7.21 -7.11
C TYR A 152 14.22 -6.89 -5.73
N GLU A 153 13.76 -7.88 -4.98
CA GLU A 153 13.27 -7.70 -3.62
C GLU A 153 14.33 -7.07 -2.71
N GLU A 154 15.54 -7.64 -2.68
CA GLU A 154 16.64 -7.13 -1.84
C GLU A 154 17.00 -5.68 -2.20
N LEU A 155 17.07 -5.38 -3.49
CA LEU A 155 17.38 -4.05 -3.97
C LEU A 155 16.26 -3.06 -3.64
N LEU A 156 15.00 -3.47 -3.79
CA LEU A 156 13.83 -2.67 -3.44
C LEU A 156 13.86 -2.30 -1.94
N MET A 157 14.16 -3.27 -1.07
CA MET A 157 14.25 -3.04 0.37
C MET A 157 15.47 -2.18 0.76
N ALA A 158 16.60 -2.35 0.08
CA ALA A 158 17.76 -1.48 0.24
C ALA A 158 17.45 -0.02 -0.15
N VAL A 159 16.79 0.18 -1.30
CA VAL A 159 16.35 1.51 -1.75
C VAL A 159 15.33 2.12 -0.78
N ALA A 160 14.37 1.34 -0.28
CA ALA A 160 13.40 1.83 0.72
C ALA A 160 14.10 2.32 2.00
N LYS A 161 15.03 1.52 2.53
CA LYS A 161 15.78 1.81 3.75
C LYS A 161 16.66 3.05 3.60
N ASP A 162 17.44 3.12 2.53
CA ASP A 162 18.35 4.24 2.28
C ASP A 162 17.59 5.51 1.88
N GLY A 163 16.51 5.38 1.09
CA GLY A 163 15.66 6.50 0.68
C GLY A 163 15.09 7.24 1.89
N CYS A 164 14.64 6.48 2.90
CA CYS A 164 14.25 7.02 4.20
C CYS A 164 15.34 7.84 4.90
N PHE A 165 16.61 7.42 4.82
CA PHE A 165 17.72 8.15 5.42
C PHE A 165 18.03 9.44 4.64
N TRP A 166 18.12 9.35 3.32
CA TRP A 166 18.46 10.49 2.46
C TRP A 166 17.35 11.54 2.40
N ALA A 167 16.08 11.14 2.56
CA ALA A 167 14.94 12.05 2.66
C ALA A 167 15.01 12.99 3.89
N SER A 168 15.84 12.68 4.89
CA SER A 168 16.03 13.57 6.05
C SER A 168 16.89 14.81 5.76
N TYR A 169 17.56 14.86 4.61
CA TYR A 169 18.35 16.02 4.20
C TYR A 169 17.47 17.00 3.43
N ALA A 170 17.46 18.27 3.86
CA ALA A 170 16.74 19.33 3.15
C ALA A 170 17.29 19.58 1.73
N VAL A 171 18.60 19.37 1.56
CA VAL A 171 19.31 19.46 0.28
C VAL A 171 19.99 18.12 0.00
N PRO A 172 19.77 17.50 -1.16
CA PRO A 172 20.41 16.24 -1.52
C PRO A 172 21.95 16.34 -1.48
N PRO A 173 22.64 15.56 -0.63
CA PRO A 173 24.08 15.71 -0.41
C PRO A 173 24.87 14.96 -1.49
N PHE A 174 24.87 15.48 -2.73
CA PHE A 174 25.51 14.84 -3.90
C PHE A 174 27.03 14.63 -3.76
N TRP A 175 27.66 15.35 -2.85
CA TRP A 175 29.07 15.18 -2.49
C TRP A 175 29.33 13.95 -1.60
N LYS A 176 28.33 13.40 -0.91
CA LYS A 176 28.50 12.23 -0.05
C LYS A 176 28.58 10.94 -0.89
N PRO A 177 29.63 10.11 -0.73
CA PRO A 177 29.74 8.83 -1.44
C PRO A 177 28.53 7.91 -1.25
N GLY A 178 27.95 7.89 -0.05
CA GLY A 178 26.74 7.11 0.24
C GLY A 178 25.53 7.54 -0.60
N TYR A 179 25.36 8.84 -0.88
CA TYR A 179 24.24 9.31 -1.70
C TYR A 179 24.45 8.96 -3.19
N ARG A 180 25.71 8.98 -3.66
CA ARG A 180 26.06 8.51 -5.01
C ARG A 180 25.75 7.02 -5.16
N ARG A 181 26.12 6.19 -4.15
CA ARG A 181 25.74 4.78 -4.10
C ARG A 181 24.23 4.59 -4.14
N TYR A 182 23.47 5.36 -3.36
CA TYR A 182 22.01 5.30 -3.38
C TYR A 182 21.42 5.61 -4.76
N ARG A 183 21.96 6.61 -5.47
CA ARG A 183 21.55 6.92 -6.86
C ARG A 183 21.79 5.71 -7.78
N THR A 184 22.94 5.05 -7.66
CA THR A 184 23.23 3.82 -8.42
C THR A 184 22.25 2.69 -8.10
N LEU A 185 21.89 2.51 -6.82
CA LEU A 185 20.86 1.51 -6.43
C LEU A 185 19.51 1.82 -7.05
N CYS A 186 19.09 3.09 -7.06
CA CYS A 186 17.84 3.52 -7.72
C CYS A 186 17.87 3.24 -9.23
N THR A 187 18.99 3.50 -9.91
CA THR A 187 19.13 3.18 -11.34
C THR A 187 19.04 1.69 -11.61
N LYS A 188 19.74 0.86 -10.82
CA LYS A 188 19.65 -0.60 -10.94
C LYS A 188 18.23 -1.11 -10.71
N LEU A 189 17.51 -0.53 -9.74
CA LEU A 189 16.14 -0.90 -9.44
C LEU A 189 15.24 -0.66 -10.65
N LYS A 190 15.35 0.53 -11.27
CA LYS A 190 14.61 0.86 -12.50
C LYS A 190 14.89 -0.13 -13.63
N THR A 191 16.16 -0.47 -13.87
CA THR A 191 16.53 -1.44 -14.91
C THR A 191 15.93 -2.82 -14.66
N LEU A 192 15.89 -3.29 -13.41
CA LEU A 192 15.22 -4.54 -13.06
C LEU A 192 13.70 -4.44 -13.23
N THR A 193 13.08 -3.31 -12.86
CA THR A 193 11.64 -3.09 -13.11
C THR A 193 11.32 -3.12 -14.59
N GLU A 194 12.11 -2.47 -15.44
CA GLU A 194 11.97 -2.52 -16.90
C GLU A 194 12.18 -3.93 -17.46
N SER A 195 13.01 -4.75 -16.81
CA SER A 195 13.21 -6.16 -17.18
C SER A 195 11.94 -7.00 -16.96
N ILE A 196 11.34 -6.94 -15.76
CA ILE A 196 10.10 -7.67 -15.48
C ILE A 196 8.92 -7.15 -16.29
N ILE A 197 8.83 -5.83 -16.54
CA ILE A 197 7.77 -5.27 -17.41
C ILE A 197 7.87 -5.87 -18.81
N ARG A 198 9.07 -5.90 -19.42
CA ARG A 198 9.28 -6.51 -20.74
C ARG A 198 8.92 -7.98 -20.74
N LYS A 199 9.38 -8.73 -19.73
CA LYS A 199 9.05 -10.16 -19.60
C LYS A 199 7.54 -10.41 -19.51
N SER A 200 6.80 -9.60 -18.75
CA SER A 200 5.34 -9.69 -18.70
C SER A 200 4.68 -9.37 -20.04
N ILE A 201 5.18 -8.37 -20.77
CA ILE A 201 4.67 -8.02 -22.10
C ILE A 201 4.89 -9.17 -23.09
N ASP A 202 6.10 -9.75 -23.10
CA ASP A 202 6.46 -10.83 -24.03
C ASP A 202 5.59 -12.09 -23.79
N GLN A 203 5.45 -12.52 -22.54
CA GLN A 203 4.61 -13.67 -22.18
C GLN A 203 3.13 -13.43 -22.52
N ASN A 204 2.62 -12.21 -22.30
CA ASN A 204 1.24 -11.87 -22.65
C ASN A 204 1.04 -11.76 -24.17
N GLY A 205 2.07 -11.38 -24.93
CA GLY A 205 2.08 -11.41 -26.38
C GLY A 205 1.97 -12.83 -26.94
N GLU A 206 2.74 -13.77 -26.40
CA GLU A 206 2.69 -15.19 -26.77
C GLU A 206 1.32 -15.82 -26.46
N LEU A 207 0.77 -15.54 -25.26
CA LEU A 207 -0.57 -15.98 -24.87
C LEU A 207 -1.65 -15.43 -25.81
N ARG A 208 -1.54 -14.17 -26.25
CA ARG A 208 -2.48 -13.56 -27.22
C ARG A 208 -2.36 -14.22 -28.59
N HIS A 209 -1.16 -14.52 -29.05
CA HIS A 209 -0.94 -15.17 -30.35
C HIS A 209 -1.49 -16.61 -30.37
N ASN A 210 -1.30 -17.37 -29.28
CA ASN A 210 -1.81 -18.74 -29.13
C ASN A 210 -3.34 -18.80 -29.00
N ASN A 211 -3.95 -17.82 -28.32
CA ASN A 211 -5.41 -17.75 -28.23
C ASN A 211 -6.05 -17.33 -29.56
N LEU A 212 -5.40 -16.47 -30.35
CA LEU A 212 -5.88 -16.06 -31.67
C LEU A 212 -5.80 -17.19 -32.70
N SER A 213 -4.76 -18.04 -32.65
CA SER A 213 -4.66 -19.22 -33.51
C SER A 213 -5.69 -20.30 -33.14
N SER A 214 -6.09 -20.40 -31.87
CA SER A 214 -7.17 -21.31 -31.42
C SER A 214 -8.60 -20.80 -31.72
N CYS A 215 -8.77 -19.51 -32.02
CA CYS A 215 -10.09 -18.88 -32.24
C CYS A 215 -10.64 -18.99 -33.67
N LYS A 216 -10.00 -19.73 -34.57
CA LYS A 216 -10.61 -20.11 -35.86
C LYS A 216 -11.45 -21.37 -35.64
N ILE A 217 -12.68 -21.20 -35.17
CA ILE A 217 -13.90 -22.04 -35.31
C ILE A 217 -14.83 -21.69 -34.14
N SER A 218 -15.75 -20.75 -34.37
CA SER A 218 -17.09 -20.63 -33.78
C SER A 218 -17.61 -19.21 -34.01
N GLU A 219 -18.45 -19.06 -35.03
CA GLU A 219 -19.26 -17.86 -35.22
C GLU A 219 -20.38 -17.84 -34.16
N GLY A 220 -20.58 -16.68 -33.54
CA GLY A 220 -21.85 -16.37 -32.86
C GLY A 220 -21.88 -16.48 -31.33
N VAL A 221 -20.92 -15.87 -30.60
CA VAL A 221 -21.17 -15.40 -29.22
C VAL A 221 -20.37 -14.11 -29.00
N VAL A 222 -21.03 -13.08 -28.45
CA VAL A 222 -20.42 -11.81 -28.03
C VAL A 222 -19.27 -12.12 -27.06
N LYS A 223 -18.02 -11.92 -27.52
CA LYS A 223 -16.82 -12.19 -26.72
C LYS A 223 -16.66 -11.12 -25.63
N ASP A 224 -16.63 -11.56 -24.38
CA ASP A 224 -16.13 -10.77 -23.26
C ASP A 224 -14.74 -10.21 -23.57
N PRO A 225 -14.45 -8.94 -23.28
CA PRO A 225 -13.17 -8.34 -23.57
C PRO A 225 -12.10 -8.92 -22.63
N VAL A 226 -11.13 -9.62 -23.23
CA VAL A 226 -9.77 -9.94 -22.74
C VAL A 226 -9.60 -9.89 -21.22
N ARG A 227 -9.51 -11.08 -20.61
CA ARG A 227 -9.23 -11.31 -19.19
C ARG A 227 -7.85 -10.74 -18.81
N CYS A 228 -7.77 -9.45 -18.47
CA CYS A 228 -6.58 -8.84 -17.85
C CYS A 228 -6.35 -9.52 -16.49
N THR A 229 -5.33 -10.36 -16.39
CA THR A 229 -5.01 -11.14 -15.18
C THR A 229 -4.11 -10.36 -14.21
N SER A 230 -3.35 -9.37 -14.68
CA SER A 230 -2.40 -8.58 -13.89
C SER A 230 -2.71 -7.07 -13.92
N LEU A 231 -2.27 -6.33 -12.89
CA LEU A 231 -2.46 -4.86 -12.87
C LEU A 231 -1.68 -4.19 -14.00
N LEU A 232 -0.51 -4.72 -14.33
CA LEU A 232 0.30 -4.25 -15.44
C LEU A 232 -0.46 -4.31 -16.77
N ASP A 233 -1.24 -5.36 -17.03
CA ASP A 233 -2.08 -5.45 -18.22
C ASP A 233 -3.17 -4.39 -18.26
N GLY A 234 -3.71 -4.02 -17.10
CA GLY A 234 -4.62 -2.90 -16.95
C GLY A 234 -3.95 -1.57 -17.30
N MET A 235 -2.75 -1.32 -16.77
CA MET A 235 -1.98 -0.10 -17.04
C MET A 235 -1.57 0.02 -18.52
N ILE A 236 -1.27 -1.10 -19.18
CA ILE A 236 -0.90 -1.13 -20.60
C ILE A 236 -2.14 -0.98 -21.50
N SER A 237 -3.23 -1.69 -21.18
CA SER A 237 -4.48 -1.64 -21.96
C SER A 237 -5.22 -0.30 -21.81
N GLY A 238 -5.12 0.34 -20.65
CA GLY A 238 -5.69 1.68 -20.38
C GLY A 238 -5.11 2.80 -21.24
N ARG A 239 -4.04 2.54 -22.01
CA ARG A 239 -3.50 3.45 -23.03
C ARG A 239 -4.45 3.72 -24.21
N GLY A 240 -5.57 3.01 -24.32
CA GLY A 240 -6.49 3.09 -25.45
C GLY A 240 -7.44 4.30 -25.51
N PHE A 241 -7.50 5.16 -24.48
CA PHE A 241 -8.55 6.18 -24.38
C PHE A 241 -8.14 7.63 -24.06
N ASP A 242 -6.86 8.01 -24.21
CA ASP A 242 -6.52 9.43 -24.12
C ASP A 242 -5.58 9.87 -25.24
N GLY A 243 -6.20 10.39 -26.30
CA GLY A 243 -5.50 11.09 -27.37
C GLY A 243 -5.30 12.54 -26.96
N ALA A 244 -4.19 12.86 -26.28
CA ALA A 244 -3.39 14.07 -26.53
C ALA A 244 -2.17 14.19 -25.56
N VAL A 245 -1.03 14.56 -26.14
CA VAL A 245 0.15 15.27 -25.57
C VAL A 245 1.35 14.48 -25.01
N GLN A 246 1.29 13.21 -24.58
CA GLN A 246 2.50 12.54 -24.03
C GLN A 246 3.08 11.45 -24.95
N GLY A 247 4.31 11.66 -25.44
CA GLY A 247 5.01 10.71 -26.31
C GLY A 247 5.32 9.35 -25.64
N PRO A 248 5.71 8.32 -26.42
CA PRO A 248 5.84 6.93 -25.94
C PRO A 248 6.75 6.75 -24.71
N LEU A 249 7.86 7.48 -24.68
CA LEU A 249 8.86 7.45 -23.59
C LEU A 249 8.31 7.98 -22.25
N SER A 250 7.38 8.96 -22.29
CA SER A 250 6.76 9.51 -21.09
C SER A 250 5.80 8.51 -20.42
N SER A 251 5.24 7.58 -21.19
CA SER A 251 4.30 6.57 -20.69
C SER A 251 5.03 5.35 -20.10
N GLU A 252 6.21 4.99 -20.62
CA GLU A 252 7.02 3.91 -20.04
C GLU A 252 7.66 4.31 -18.71
N GLU A 253 8.20 5.54 -18.60
CA GLU A 253 8.72 6.06 -17.33
C GLU A 253 7.62 6.10 -16.25
N GLU A 254 6.41 6.47 -16.65
CA GLU A 254 5.25 6.48 -15.74
C GLU A 254 4.86 5.09 -15.27
N ILE A 255 4.77 4.09 -16.16
CA ILE A 255 4.46 2.70 -15.77
C ILE A 255 5.54 2.15 -14.83
N CYS A 256 6.82 2.30 -15.20
CA CYS A 256 7.93 1.86 -14.37
C CYS A 256 7.89 2.54 -12.99
N GLY A 257 7.65 3.86 -12.97
CA GLY A 257 7.51 4.64 -11.76
C GLY A 257 6.36 4.20 -10.86
N ASN A 258 5.20 3.92 -11.46
CA ASN A 258 4.01 3.41 -10.77
C ASN A 258 4.27 2.05 -10.15
N ILE A 259 4.89 1.12 -10.88
CA ILE A 259 5.24 -0.21 -10.39
C ILE A 259 6.22 -0.14 -9.22
N VAL A 260 7.33 0.61 -9.36
CA VAL A 260 8.29 0.81 -8.27
C VAL A 260 7.59 1.40 -7.05
N GLY A 261 6.74 2.40 -7.27
CA GLY A 261 5.96 3.04 -6.21
C GLY A 261 5.03 2.06 -5.48
N LEU A 262 4.28 1.25 -6.21
CA LEU A 262 3.34 0.26 -5.67
C LEU A 262 4.06 -0.86 -4.92
N MET A 263 5.16 -1.37 -5.48
CA MET A 263 6.00 -2.37 -4.80
C MET A 263 6.58 -1.81 -3.49
N LEU A 264 7.21 -0.62 -3.52
CA LEU A 264 7.82 -0.01 -2.33
C LEU A 264 6.80 0.21 -1.20
N HIS A 265 5.66 0.82 -1.52
CA HIS A 265 4.65 1.16 -0.51
C HIS A 265 3.86 -0.08 -0.06
N GLY A 266 3.52 -0.98 -0.98
CA GLY A 266 2.76 -2.19 -0.68
C GLY A 266 3.56 -3.16 0.18
N ILE A 267 4.82 -3.42 -0.16
CA ILE A 267 5.62 -4.42 0.56
C ILE A 267 5.89 -3.98 1.99
N SER A 268 6.35 -2.75 2.20
CA SER A 268 6.69 -2.29 3.54
C SER A 268 5.47 -2.26 4.48
N THR A 269 4.29 -1.95 3.98
CA THR A 269 3.08 -1.83 4.81
C THR A 269 2.48 -3.20 5.11
N SER A 270 2.33 -4.05 4.09
CA SER A 270 1.82 -5.42 4.25
C SER A 270 2.76 -6.28 5.07
N ALA A 271 4.09 -6.17 4.91
CA ALA A 271 5.05 -6.93 5.70
C ALA A 271 4.98 -6.60 7.20
N ASN A 272 4.84 -5.31 7.54
CA ASN A 272 4.68 -4.89 8.93
C ASN A 272 3.37 -5.40 9.54
N LEU A 273 2.27 -5.35 8.77
CA LEU A 273 0.98 -5.85 9.19
C LEU A 273 1.00 -7.36 9.46
N LEU A 274 1.52 -8.14 8.50
CA LEU A 274 1.69 -9.59 8.62
C LEU A 274 2.58 -9.95 9.81
N CYS A 275 3.73 -9.29 9.96
CA CYS A 275 4.66 -9.54 11.05
C CYS A 275 4.01 -9.27 12.42
N ASN A 276 3.24 -8.20 12.55
CA ASN A 276 2.49 -7.89 13.77
C ASN A 276 1.41 -8.94 14.06
N ILE A 277 0.67 -9.41 13.05
CA ILE A 277 -0.33 -10.48 13.22
C ILE A 277 0.37 -11.75 13.69
N LEU A 278 1.39 -12.22 12.97
CA LEU A 278 2.14 -13.44 13.31
C LEU A 278 2.73 -13.38 14.73
N THR A 279 3.34 -12.24 15.09
CA THR A 279 3.87 -12.02 16.44
C THR A 279 2.77 -12.16 17.50
N ARG A 280 1.56 -11.65 17.24
CA ARG A 280 0.43 -11.78 18.17
C ARG A 280 -0.09 -13.22 18.25
N LEU A 281 -0.09 -13.98 17.16
CA LEU A 281 -0.46 -15.40 17.21
C LEU A 281 0.47 -16.22 18.10
N VAL A 282 1.77 -15.90 18.06
CA VAL A 282 2.78 -16.53 18.93
C VAL A 282 2.57 -16.14 20.39
N LEU A 283 2.29 -14.86 20.67
CA LEU A 283 2.15 -14.35 22.03
C LEU A 283 0.79 -14.65 22.69
N PHE A 284 -0.27 -14.84 21.90
CA PHE A 284 -1.64 -14.98 22.39
C PHE A 284 -2.31 -16.26 21.82
N PRO A 285 -2.13 -17.43 22.46
CA PRO A 285 -2.71 -18.69 21.99
C PRO A 285 -4.23 -18.64 21.78
N LYS A 286 -4.96 -17.95 22.68
CA LYS A 286 -6.42 -17.77 22.54
C LYS A 286 -6.81 -17.09 21.22
N LEU A 287 -6.03 -16.11 20.76
CA LEU A 287 -6.27 -15.43 19.49
C LEU A 287 -6.09 -16.40 18.31
N LYS A 288 -5.03 -17.22 18.36
CA LYS A 288 -4.77 -18.27 17.36
C LYS A 288 -5.93 -19.26 17.28
N ASP A 289 -6.42 -19.73 18.43
CA ASP A 289 -7.51 -20.71 18.48
C ASP A 289 -8.83 -20.14 17.93
N GLN A 290 -9.13 -18.87 18.24
CA GLN A 290 -10.30 -18.16 17.69
C GLN A 290 -10.21 -17.98 16.17
N LEU A 291 -9.04 -17.60 15.65
CA LEU A 291 -8.83 -17.46 14.20
C LEU A 291 -8.91 -18.81 13.49
N HIS A 292 -8.35 -19.87 14.07
CA HIS A 292 -8.46 -21.21 13.53
C HIS A 292 -9.93 -21.67 13.47
N ALA A 293 -10.70 -21.44 14.54
CA ALA A 293 -12.13 -21.74 14.56
C ALA A 293 -12.92 -20.98 13.48
N ASP A 294 -12.61 -19.69 13.27
CA ASP A 294 -13.24 -18.85 12.24
C ASP A 294 -12.93 -19.37 10.82
N ILE A 295 -11.66 -19.74 10.56
CA ILE A 295 -11.24 -20.28 9.27
C ILE A 295 -11.92 -21.63 8.97
N VAL A 296 -11.87 -22.56 9.93
CA VAL A 296 -12.44 -23.92 9.75
C VAL A 296 -13.97 -23.90 9.67
N ALA A 297 -14.63 -22.93 10.28
CA ALA A 297 -16.08 -22.77 10.18
C ALA A 297 -16.54 -22.39 8.75
N VAL A 298 -15.68 -21.72 7.98
CA VAL A 298 -15.98 -21.25 6.63
C VAL A 298 -15.41 -22.18 5.56
N HIS A 299 -14.21 -22.71 5.78
CA HIS A 299 -13.46 -23.46 4.79
C HIS A 299 -13.03 -24.82 5.31
N THR A 300 -13.53 -25.88 4.67
CA THR A 300 -13.08 -27.25 4.89
C THR A 300 -11.90 -27.54 3.97
N GLU A 301 -10.89 -28.27 4.46
CA GLU A 301 -9.56 -28.52 3.85
C GLU A 301 -9.54 -29.00 2.38
N SER A 302 -10.68 -29.34 1.79
CA SER A 302 -10.80 -29.96 0.47
C SER A 302 -11.34 -29.05 -0.65
N SER A 303 -11.48 -27.74 -0.43
CA SER A 303 -12.01 -26.80 -1.45
C SER A 303 -10.99 -25.72 -1.85
N GLU A 304 -11.14 -25.12 -3.03
CA GLU A 304 -10.36 -23.93 -3.40
C GLU A 304 -10.93 -22.72 -2.63
N LEU A 305 -10.08 -21.95 -1.95
CA LEU A 305 -10.51 -20.77 -1.19
C LEU A 305 -10.96 -19.67 -2.16
N VAL A 306 -12.25 -19.32 -2.17
CA VAL A 306 -12.78 -18.23 -3.00
C VAL A 306 -12.94 -16.94 -2.17
N MET A 307 -12.95 -15.78 -2.82
CA MET A 307 -13.08 -14.48 -2.14
C MET A 307 -14.31 -14.40 -1.22
N ASP A 308 -15.43 -14.97 -1.64
CA ASP A 308 -16.66 -14.99 -0.84
C ASP A 308 -16.48 -15.75 0.48
N ASP A 309 -15.58 -16.73 0.53
CA ASP A 309 -15.25 -17.44 1.77
C ASP A 309 -14.37 -16.56 2.67
N VAL A 310 -13.38 -15.87 2.11
CA VAL A 310 -12.58 -14.90 2.88
C VAL A 310 -13.48 -13.82 3.52
N LEU A 311 -14.51 -13.35 2.81
CA LEU A 311 -15.47 -12.37 3.33
C LEU A 311 -16.33 -12.90 4.48
N LYS A 312 -16.51 -14.22 4.59
CA LYS A 312 -17.22 -14.87 5.70
C LYS A 312 -16.33 -15.07 6.94
N MET A 313 -15.01 -14.99 6.81
CA MET A 313 -14.05 -15.09 7.93
C MET A 313 -14.00 -13.78 8.73
N GLN A 314 -15.09 -13.46 9.41
CA GLN A 314 -15.28 -12.15 10.05
C GLN A 314 -14.25 -11.88 11.15
N PHE A 315 -13.85 -12.90 11.91
CA PHE A 315 -12.86 -12.72 12.97
C PHE A 315 -11.45 -12.51 12.40
N VAL A 316 -11.12 -13.17 11.29
CA VAL A 316 -9.88 -12.90 10.52
C VAL A 316 -9.85 -11.44 10.04
N LEU A 317 -10.92 -10.98 9.37
CA LEU A 317 -11.01 -9.61 8.87
C LEU A 317 -10.95 -8.57 10.01
N ALA A 318 -11.64 -8.82 11.11
CA ALA A 318 -11.60 -8.00 12.31
C ALA A 318 -10.19 -7.92 12.93
N THR A 319 -9.45 -9.03 12.92
CA THR A 319 -8.05 -9.11 13.38
C THR A 319 -7.11 -8.30 12.49
N VAL A 320 -7.32 -8.33 11.17
CA VAL A 320 -6.57 -7.50 10.22
C VAL A 320 -6.85 -6.01 10.47
N CYS A 321 -8.12 -5.63 10.66
CA CYS A 321 -8.53 -4.25 10.95
C CYS A 321 -7.93 -3.73 12.26
N GLU A 322 -8.02 -4.52 13.34
CA GLU A 322 -7.45 -4.15 14.64
C GLU A 322 -5.92 -4.06 14.61
N SER A 323 -5.28 -4.95 13.83
CA SER A 323 -3.84 -4.89 13.60
C SER A 323 -3.43 -3.60 12.88
N ALA A 324 -4.17 -3.20 11.84
CA ALA A 324 -3.91 -1.96 11.10
C ALA A 324 -4.23 -0.70 11.91
N ARG A 325 -5.20 -0.76 12.84
CA ARG A 325 -5.49 0.34 13.78
C ARG A 325 -4.35 0.56 14.76
N LEU A 326 -3.82 -0.52 15.33
CA LEU A 326 -2.75 -0.41 16.33
C LEU A 326 -1.35 -0.24 15.71
N LEU A 327 -1.16 -0.68 14.47
CA LEU A 327 0.06 -0.50 13.71
C LEU A 327 -0.26 0.13 12.34
N PRO A 328 -0.48 1.45 12.28
CA PRO A 328 -0.73 2.11 11.01
C PRO A 328 0.40 1.94 10.02
N ALA A 329 0.04 1.90 8.74
CA ALA A 329 0.96 1.84 7.60
C ALA A 329 2.05 2.92 7.61
N GLY A 330 1.79 4.06 8.24
CA GLY A 330 2.76 5.14 8.42
C GLY A 330 2.49 5.96 9.67
N PRO A 331 3.46 6.78 10.11
CA PRO A 331 3.33 7.57 11.34
C PRO A 331 2.45 8.83 11.15
N LEU A 332 2.41 9.37 9.93
CA LEU A 332 1.70 10.59 9.59
C LEU A 332 0.89 10.39 8.31
N LEU A 333 -0.34 10.87 8.30
CA LEU A 333 -1.05 11.21 7.06
C LEU A 333 -0.78 12.68 6.74
N GLN A 334 -0.57 13.01 5.48
CA GLN A 334 -0.18 14.35 5.04
C GLN A 334 -1.10 14.87 3.94
N ARG A 335 -1.39 16.17 3.99
CA ARG A 335 -2.03 16.97 2.94
C ARG A 335 -1.37 18.35 2.81
N CYS A 336 -1.73 19.07 1.76
CA CYS A 336 -1.38 20.47 1.52
C CYS A 336 -2.48 21.10 0.66
N SER A 337 -2.63 22.42 0.71
CA SER A 337 -3.26 23.19 -0.37
C SER A 337 -2.19 24.09 -0.96
N MET A 338 -1.88 23.93 -2.25
CA MET A 338 -0.81 24.72 -2.87
C MET A 338 -1.29 26.08 -3.38
N GLN A 339 -2.56 26.19 -3.77
CA GLN A 339 -3.06 27.34 -4.53
C GLN A 339 -3.82 28.36 -3.68
N HIS A 340 -4.42 27.93 -2.57
CA HIS A 340 -5.32 28.77 -1.80
C HIS A 340 -5.23 28.47 -0.30
N ASP A 341 -5.53 29.48 0.51
CA ASP A 341 -5.63 29.34 1.94
C ASP A 341 -6.83 28.44 2.31
N LEU A 342 -6.61 27.55 3.27
CA LEU A 342 -7.60 26.59 3.74
C LEU A 342 -8.28 27.12 5.00
N THR A 343 -9.55 27.50 4.91
CA THR A 343 -10.34 27.86 6.10
C THR A 343 -11.12 26.63 6.59
N LEU A 344 -10.83 26.23 7.82
CA LEU A 344 -11.51 25.15 8.54
C LEU A 344 -12.71 25.69 9.34
N LYS A 345 -13.68 24.83 9.67
CA LYS A 345 -14.90 25.21 10.43
C LYS A 345 -14.64 25.87 11.78
N SER A 346 -13.44 25.71 12.34
CA SER A 346 -12.98 26.36 13.57
C SER A 346 -12.58 27.84 13.40
N SER A 347 -12.89 28.46 12.26
CA SER A 347 -12.42 29.81 11.88
C SER A 347 -10.89 29.91 11.80
N ILE A 348 -10.20 28.78 11.66
CA ILE A 348 -8.76 28.71 11.48
C ILE A 348 -8.46 28.71 9.99
N THR A 349 -7.72 29.72 9.56
CA THR A 349 -7.20 29.83 8.19
C THR A 349 -5.74 29.36 8.17
N ILE A 350 -5.48 28.38 7.31
CA ILE A 350 -4.16 27.77 7.11
C ILE A 350 -3.64 28.29 5.77
N PRO A 351 -2.46 28.95 5.74
CA PRO A 351 -1.97 29.56 4.51
C PRO A 351 -1.60 28.51 3.46
N ALA A 352 -1.72 28.88 2.19
CA ALA A 352 -1.27 28.07 1.06
C ALA A 352 0.20 27.65 1.23
N GLY A 353 0.51 26.41 0.85
CA GLY A 353 1.85 25.81 0.97
C GLY A 353 2.19 25.28 2.38
N ALA A 354 1.33 25.46 3.37
CA ALA A 354 1.49 24.83 4.68
C ALA A 354 1.25 23.32 4.61
N ILE A 355 2.06 22.55 5.34
CA ILE A 355 1.92 21.10 5.40
C ILE A 355 0.95 20.73 6.51
N LEU A 356 -0.14 20.08 6.14
CA LEU A 356 -1.12 19.52 7.06
C LEU A 356 -0.72 18.08 7.39
N VAL A 357 -0.65 17.74 8.67
CA VAL A 357 -0.36 16.36 9.12
C VAL A 357 -1.36 15.87 10.15
N VAL A 358 -1.60 14.56 10.11
CA VAL A 358 -2.40 13.84 11.10
C VAL A 358 -1.51 12.75 11.70
N PRO A 359 -1.18 12.82 13.01
CA PRO A 359 -0.45 11.76 13.70
C PRO A 359 -1.36 10.54 13.89
N LEU A 360 -1.27 9.58 12.97
CA LEU A 360 -2.22 8.47 12.84
C LEU A 360 -2.39 7.68 14.15
N HIS A 361 -1.28 7.35 14.80
CA HIS A 361 -1.30 6.63 16.08
C HIS A 361 -2.07 7.36 17.19
N LEU A 362 -2.06 8.70 17.21
CA LEU A 362 -2.77 9.48 18.23
C LEU A 362 -4.28 9.49 18.01
N VAL A 363 -4.71 9.39 16.74
CA VAL A 363 -6.12 9.37 16.37
C VAL A 363 -6.68 7.95 16.47
N GLN A 364 -5.94 6.96 15.96
CA GLN A 364 -6.36 5.56 15.95
C GLN A 364 -6.35 4.89 17.33
N MET A 365 -5.70 5.50 18.32
CA MET A 365 -5.72 5.04 19.72
C MET A 365 -6.28 6.11 20.67
N ASP A 366 -7.07 7.06 20.17
CA ASP A 366 -7.70 8.05 21.04
C ASP A 366 -8.75 7.38 21.94
N ALA A 367 -8.54 7.43 23.25
CA ALA A 367 -9.45 6.83 24.23
C ALA A 367 -10.86 7.45 24.22
N SER A 368 -11.00 8.70 23.76
CA SER A 368 -12.32 9.33 23.59
C SER A 368 -13.14 8.71 22.44
N ILE A 369 -12.46 8.07 21.48
CA ILE A 369 -13.08 7.41 20.31
C ILE A 369 -13.16 5.90 20.51
N TRP A 370 -12.10 5.31 21.07
CA TRP A 370 -11.89 3.86 21.13
C TRP A 370 -12.08 3.26 22.52
N GLY A 371 -12.40 4.08 23.53
CA GLY A 371 -12.59 3.67 24.92
C GLY A 371 -11.28 3.56 25.72
N ASN A 372 -11.40 3.22 27.00
CA ASN A 372 -10.26 3.14 27.92
C ASN A 372 -9.25 2.05 27.55
N ASP A 373 -9.67 1.08 26.75
CA ASP A 373 -8.85 -0.01 26.25
C ASP A 373 -8.33 0.25 24.82
N ALA A 374 -8.31 1.52 24.36
CA ALA A 374 -7.85 1.92 23.02
C ALA A 374 -6.46 1.41 22.64
N CYS A 375 -5.53 1.27 23.60
CA CYS A 375 -4.19 0.74 23.36
C CYS A 375 -4.12 -0.80 23.40
N GLN A 376 -5.20 -1.47 23.78
CA GLN A 376 -5.29 -2.93 23.84
C GLN A 376 -5.77 -3.48 22.50
N PHE A 377 -5.24 -4.65 22.15
CA PHE A 377 -5.64 -5.39 20.95
C PHE A 377 -6.94 -6.14 21.20
N ASN A 378 -8.01 -5.70 20.55
CA ASN A 378 -9.35 -6.27 20.67
C ASN A 378 -10.04 -6.33 19.29
N PRO A 379 -9.92 -7.46 18.56
CA PRO A 379 -10.59 -7.64 17.27
C PRO A 379 -12.12 -7.48 17.34
N SER A 380 -12.73 -7.82 18.48
CA SER A 380 -14.20 -7.76 18.63
C SER A 380 -14.79 -6.37 18.40
N ARG A 381 -14.00 -5.29 18.49
CA ARG A 381 -14.41 -3.93 18.12
C ARG A 381 -14.89 -3.82 16.67
N PHE A 382 -14.33 -4.64 15.80
CA PHE A 382 -14.60 -4.68 14.37
C PHE A 382 -15.60 -5.77 14.00
N LEU A 383 -16.11 -6.54 14.98
CA LEU A 383 -17.27 -7.43 14.80
C LEU A 383 -18.60 -6.70 15.06
N GLN A 384 -18.57 -5.64 15.87
CA GLN A 384 -19.76 -4.92 16.34
C GLN A 384 -20.10 -3.67 15.52
N LYS A 385 -19.26 -3.31 14.53
CA LYS A 385 -19.43 -2.10 13.71
C LYS A 385 -19.65 -2.50 12.26
N ASP A 386 -20.62 -1.86 11.59
CA ASP A 386 -20.71 -1.87 10.14
C ASP A 386 -19.45 -1.22 9.56
N ILE A 387 -18.52 -2.04 9.08
CA ILE A 387 -17.34 -1.55 8.38
C ILE A 387 -17.69 -1.55 6.89
N ASP A 388 -18.05 -0.38 6.37
CA ASP A 388 -18.07 -0.17 4.91
C ASP A 388 -16.61 -0.17 4.41
N LEU A 389 -16.18 -1.30 3.87
CA LEU A 389 -14.87 -1.48 3.23
C LEU A 389 -14.86 -0.99 1.78
N GLY A 390 -15.68 0.02 1.43
CA GLY A 390 -15.69 0.60 0.10
C GLY A 390 -16.36 -0.30 -0.93
N GLY A 391 -17.60 -0.72 -0.65
CA GLY A 391 -18.43 -1.51 -1.57
C GLY A 391 -18.62 -2.99 -1.22
N PHE A 392 -18.02 -3.46 -0.13
CA PHE A 392 -18.34 -4.75 0.48
C PHE A 392 -19.20 -4.53 1.72
N SER A 393 -20.52 -4.52 1.54
CA SER A 393 -21.47 -4.55 2.66
C SER A 393 -21.51 -5.97 3.23
N LEU A 394 -21.16 -6.13 4.51
CA LEU A 394 -21.50 -7.34 5.27
C LEU A 394 -23.03 -7.47 5.43
N PRO A 395 -23.58 -8.69 5.57
CA PRO A 395 -25.01 -8.97 5.43
C PRO A 395 -25.93 -8.30 6.49
N PRO A 396 -27.25 -8.22 6.20
CA PRO A 396 -28.15 -7.12 6.61
C PRO A 396 -28.80 -7.24 8.00
N SER A 397 -28.17 -7.91 8.97
CA SER A 397 -28.71 -7.93 10.35
C SER A 397 -28.52 -6.61 11.11
N PHE A 398 -28.18 -5.53 10.39
CA PHE A 398 -27.84 -4.18 10.86
C PHE A 398 -28.71 -3.11 10.17
N TYR A 399 -30.00 -3.09 10.49
CA TYR A 399 -30.80 -1.86 10.41
C TYR A 399 -31.25 -1.55 11.84
N PHE A 400 -31.02 -0.33 12.31
CA PHE A 400 -32.08 0.54 12.85
C PHE A 400 -31.55 1.95 13.13
N ASP A 401 -32.45 2.90 12.92
CA ASP A 401 -32.38 4.35 13.08
C ASP A 401 -31.62 4.83 14.33
N VAL A 402 -30.76 5.85 14.16
CA VAL A 402 -30.90 7.24 14.66
C VAL A 402 -29.87 8.14 13.97
#